data_AF-A0A3D4DP20-F1
#
_entry.id   AF-A0A3D4DP20-F1
#
_cell.length_a   1.000
_cell.length_b   1.000
_cell.length_c   1.000
_cell.angle_alpha   90.00
_cell.angle_beta   90.00
_cell.angle_gamma   90.00
#
_symmetry.space_group_name_H-M   'P 1'
#
loop_
_entity.id
_entity.type
_entity.pdbx_description
1 polymer ?
#
loop_
_entity_poly.entity_id
_entity_poly.type
_entity_poly.pdbx_seq_one_letter_code
_entity_poly.pdbx_strand_id
1 'polypeptide(L)'
;MASPSEHAGFEAALVPLWRAQHPGAVLGAAGTSLADWVRSVSMRAAMSGSGQSVRQAQRRLRALTGQNRRRPELYARVEDLYRLSRSGDAPLAHLALDGGFADQSDMGRMVQKGTGLSPSALPRAIAEDEASWAYRLLGEWL
;
A
#
# COMPACT_ATOMS: atom_id res chain seq x y z
N MET A 1 -13.92 17.14 10.02
CA MET A 1 -14.22 15.69 9.99
C MET A 1 -15.41 15.54 9.08
N ALA A 2 -15.20 15.06 7.85
CA ALA A 2 -16.29 14.75 6.94
C ALA A 2 -17.12 13.58 7.50
N SER A 3 -18.42 13.58 7.21
CA SER A 3 -19.37 12.60 7.78
C SER A 3 -19.18 11.23 7.11
N PRO A 4 -19.39 10.08 7.81
CA PRO A 4 -19.22 8.74 7.24
C PRO A 4 -19.97 8.49 5.91
N SER A 5 -21.03 9.26 5.64
CA SER A 5 -21.82 9.20 4.41
C SER A 5 -21.14 9.83 3.18
N GLU A 6 -20.26 10.81 3.36
CA GLU A 6 -19.60 11.51 2.26
C GLU A 6 -18.48 10.66 1.63
N HIS A 7 -17.80 9.85 2.45
CA HIS A 7 -16.71 8.99 2.01
C HIS A 7 -17.19 7.73 1.29
N ALA A 8 -18.30 7.12 1.71
CA ALA A 8 -18.92 6.02 0.97
C ALA A 8 -19.35 6.45 -0.45
N GLY A 9 -19.80 7.69 -0.61
CA GLY A 9 -20.11 8.28 -1.93
C GLY A 9 -18.86 8.48 -2.79
N PHE A 10 -17.76 8.93 -2.18
CA PHE A 10 -16.47 9.04 -2.88
C PHE A 10 -15.93 7.68 -3.33
N GLU A 11 -15.97 6.68 -2.45
CA GLU A 11 -15.58 5.30 -2.78
C GLU A 11 -16.41 4.74 -3.94
N ALA A 12 -17.74 4.84 -3.85
CA ALA A 12 -18.65 4.38 -4.90
C ALA A 12 -18.39 5.09 -6.24
N ALA A 13 -17.98 6.36 -6.22
CA ALA A 13 -17.64 7.11 -7.42
C ALA A 13 -16.26 6.75 -8.01
N LEU A 14 -15.30 6.37 -7.16
CA LEU A 14 -13.91 6.13 -7.57
C LEU A 14 -13.68 4.71 -8.08
N VAL A 15 -14.40 3.71 -7.55
CA VAL A 15 -14.29 2.31 -7.94
C VAL A 15 -14.51 2.09 -9.45
N PRO A 16 -15.57 2.65 -10.09
CA PRO A 16 -15.76 2.50 -11.54
C PRO A 16 -14.63 3.13 -12.37
N LEU A 17 -14.12 4.29 -11.96
CA LEU A 17 -13.00 4.97 -12.63
C LEU A 17 -11.72 4.15 -12.53
N TRP A 18 -11.45 3.59 -11.36
CA TRP A 18 -10.32 2.70 -11.14
C TRP A 18 -10.40 1.47 -12.06
N ARG A 19 -11.55 0.78 -12.11
CA ARG A 19 -11.74 -0.39 -12.98
C ARG A 19 -11.60 -0.05 -14.46
N ALA A 20 -12.14 1.09 -14.90
CA ALA A 20 -12.05 1.52 -16.30
C ALA A 20 -10.61 1.73 -16.76
N GLN A 21 -9.73 2.18 -15.86
CA GLN A 21 -8.31 2.40 -16.14
C GLN A 21 -7.47 1.11 -16.05
N HIS A 22 -8.03 0.03 -15.49
CA HIS A 22 -7.36 -1.27 -15.32
C HIS A 22 -8.20 -2.41 -15.90
N PRO A 23 -8.59 -2.37 -17.20
CA PRO A 23 -9.44 -3.39 -17.80
C PRO A 23 -8.68 -4.72 -17.87
N GLY A 24 -9.23 -5.76 -17.24
CA GLY A 24 -8.60 -7.08 -17.19
C GLY A 24 -7.43 -7.21 -16.22
N ALA A 25 -7.29 -6.29 -15.25
CA ALA A 25 -6.41 -6.47 -14.11
C ALA A 25 -6.73 -7.79 -13.41
N VAL A 26 -5.84 -8.77 -13.63
CA VAL A 26 -5.79 -9.99 -12.82
C VAL A 26 -5.25 -9.59 -11.45
N LEU A 27 -5.77 -10.21 -10.39
CA LEU A 27 -5.23 -10.15 -9.04
C LEU A 27 -3.69 -10.26 -9.07
N GLY A 28 -2.99 -9.17 -8.72
CA GLY A 28 -1.53 -9.09 -8.74
C GLY A 28 -0.86 -8.64 -10.05
N ALA A 29 -1.62 -8.13 -11.04
CA ALA A 29 -1.08 -7.61 -12.28
C ALA A 29 -0.34 -6.28 -12.09
N ALA A 30 0.74 -6.06 -12.86
CA ALA A 30 1.57 -4.87 -12.74
C ALA A 30 0.76 -3.56 -12.86
N GLY A 31 0.83 -2.74 -11.82
CA GLY A 31 0.19 -1.42 -11.78
C GLY A 31 -1.06 -1.35 -10.90
N THR A 32 -1.47 -2.47 -10.31
CA THR A 32 -2.67 -2.57 -9.46
C THR A 32 -2.37 -2.54 -7.96
N SER A 33 -1.09 -2.71 -7.59
CA SER A 33 -0.63 -2.66 -6.20
C SER A 33 0.07 -1.34 -5.86
N LEU A 34 0.12 -1.00 -4.56
CA LEU A 34 0.93 0.09 -4.07
C LEU A 34 2.41 -0.18 -4.32
N ALA A 35 2.86 -1.44 -4.24
CA ALA A 35 4.22 -1.83 -4.61
C ALA A 35 4.57 -1.44 -6.05
N ASP A 36 3.66 -1.67 -7.01
CA ASP A 36 3.87 -1.30 -8.40
C ASP A 36 3.81 0.22 -8.60
N TRP A 37 2.90 0.90 -7.91
CA TRP A 37 2.86 2.37 -7.92
C TRP A 37 4.16 2.97 -7.38
N VAL A 38 4.67 2.45 -6.26
CA VAL A 38 5.96 2.86 -5.66
C VAL A 38 7.10 2.61 -6.64
N ARG A 39 7.12 1.47 -7.31
CA ARG A 39 8.12 1.16 -8.34
C ARG A 39 8.02 2.13 -9.50
N SER A 40 6.82 2.38 -10.02
CA SER A 40 6.55 3.29 -11.14
C SER A 40 6.97 4.72 -10.85
N VAL A 41 6.58 5.29 -9.69
CA VAL A 41 6.96 6.65 -9.32
C VAL A 41 8.47 6.77 -9.04
N SER A 42 9.08 5.71 -8.49
CA SER A 42 10.54 5.66 -8.28
C SER A 42 11.30 5.62 -9.60
N MET A 43 10.87 4.80 -10.56
CA MET A 43 11.43 4.76 -11.91
C MET A 43 11.25 6.10 -12.62
N ARG A 44 10.06 6.70 -12.54
CA ARG A 44 9.79 8.03 -13.12
C ARG A 44 10.72 9.08 -12.53
N ALA A 45 10.89 9.10 -11.21
CA ALA A 45 11.80 10.03 -10.53
C ALA A 45 13.28 9.83 -10.91
N ALA A 46 13.71 8.59 -11.16
CA ALA A 46 15.06 8.28 -11.60
C ALA A 46 15.33 8.65 -13.07
N MET A 47 14.32 8.46 -13.93
CA MET A 47 14.45 8.66 -15.38
C MET A 47 14.15 10.10 -15.83
N SER A 48 13.51 10.91 -14.97
CA SER A 48 13.10 12.27 -15.32
C SER A 48 14.21 13.29 -15.09
N GLY A 49 14.63 13.99 -16.15
CA GLY A 49 15.51 15.17 -16.11
C GLY A 49 16.97 14.92 -16.51
N SER A 50 17.73 16.00 -16.70
CA SER A 50 19.18 15.94 -16.91
C SER A 50 19.89 15.70 -15.57
N GLY A 51 20.69 14.64 -15.48
CA GLY A 51 21.38 14.21 -14.26
C GLY A 51 20.75 12.98 -13.60
N GLN A 52 21.49 11.86 -13.65
CA GLN A 52 21.07 10.53 -13.17
C GLN A 52 21.53 10.24 -11.73
N SER A 53 21.77 11.26 -10.90
CA SER A 53 22.26 11.01 -9.53
C SER A 53 21.14 10.57 -8.59
N VAL A 54 21.48 9.65 -7.69
CA VAL A 54 20.57 9.10 -6.67
C VAL A 54 19.91 10.20 -5.83
N ARG A 55 20.65 11.25 -5.47
CA ARG A 55 20.12 12.38 -4.68
C ARG A 55 19.04 13.15 -5.44
N GLN A 56 19.22 13.38 -6.74
CA GLN A 56 18.22 14.08 -7.54
C GLN A 56 16.96 13.22 -7.72
N ALA A 57 17.11 11.91 -7.93
CA ALA A 57 15.99 10.98 -7.98
C ALA A 57 15.20 10.98 -6.66
N GLN A 58 15.88 10.95 -5.49
CA GLN A 58 15.23 11.03 -4.19
C GLN A 58 14.50 12.37 -3.96
N ARG A 59 15.06 13.48 -4.43
CA ARG A 59 14.41 14.79 -4.35
C ARG A 59 13.16 14.86 -5.23
N ARG A 60 13.23 14.33 -6.45
CA ARG A 60 12.08 14.26 -7.36
C ARG A 60 10.98 13.35 -6.80
N LEU A 61 11.35 12.20 -6.23
CA LEU A 61 10.40 11.32 -5.54
C LEU A 61 9.68 12.04 -4.40
N ARG A 62 10.42 12.80 -3.57
CA ARG A 62 9.83 13.64 -2.52
C ARG A 62 8.91 14.72 -3.09
N ALA A 63 9.28 15.35 -4.19
CA ALA A 63 8.44 16.36 -4.84
C ALA A 63 7.13 15.76 -5.40
N LEU A 64 7.17 14.54 -5.95
CA LEU A 64 6.01 13.86 -6.52
C LEU A 64 5.07 13.27 -5.46
N THR A 65 5.62 12.77 -4.35
CA THR A 65 4.85 12.00 -3.35
C THR A 65 4.65 12.75 -2.04
N GLY A 66 5.35 13.87 -1.83
CA GLY A 66 5.49 14.51 -0.52
C GLY A 66 6.32 13.70 0.49
N GLN A 67 6.76 12.49 0.13
CA GLN A 67 7.31 11.49 1.05
C GLN A 67 8.75 11.11 0.72
N ASN A 68 9.50 10.71 1.74
CA ASN A 68 10.81 10.07 1.53
C ASN A 68 10.63 8.66 0.94
N ARG A 69 11.64 8.11 0.26
CA ARG A 69 11.57 6.77 -0.38
C ARG A 69 11.08 5.66 0.57
N ARG A 70 11.50 5.71 1.83
CA ARG A 70 11.19 4.68 2.82
C ARG A 70 9.71 4.64 3.19
N ARG A 71 8.97 5.76 3.08
CA ARG A 71 7.56 5.81 3.50
C ARG A 71 6.64 5.08 2.51
N PRO A 72 6.69 5.35 1.19
CA PRO A 72 5.93 4.56 0.22
C PRO A 72 6.33 3.08 0.21
N GLU A 73 7.62 2.75 0.32
CA GLU A 73 8.10 1.36 0.46
C GLU A 73 7.47 0.66 1.67
N LEU A 74 7.31 1.38 2.78
CA LEU A 74 6.69 0.84 3.99
C LEU A 74 5.20 0.55 3.77
N TYR A 75 4.46 1.43 3.11
CA TYR A 75 3.05 1.19 2.80
C TYR A 75 2.86 -0.01 1.85
N ALA A 76 3.71 -0.14 0.83
CA ALA A 76 3.70 -1.31 -0.05
C ALA A 76 3.93 -2.62 0.71
N ARG A 77 4.85 -2.62 1.69
CA ARG A 77 5.13 -3.80 2.51
C ARG A 77 3.97 -4.17 3.44
N VAL A 78 3.20 -3.19 3.90
CA VAL A 78 1.96 -3.44 4.67
C VAL A 78 0.89 -4.05 3.76
N GLU A 79 0.73 -3.53 2.54
CA GLU A 79 -0.21 -4.08 1.55
C GLU A 79 0.10 -5.55 1.22
N ASP A 80 1.37 -5.88 0.97
CA ASP A 80 1.78 -7.25 0.69
C ASP A 80 1.46 -8.20 1.85
N LEU A 81 1.71 -7.76 3.09
CA LEU A 81 1.36 -8.53 4.28
C LEU A 81 -0.15 -8.69 4.43
N TYR A 82 -0.93 -7.65 4.16
CA TYR A 82 -2.39 -7.73 4.17
C TYR A 82 -2.90 -8.73 3.12
N ARG A 83 -2.33 -8.73 1.92
CA ARG A 83 -2.65 -9.69 0.86
C ARG A 83 -2.34 -11.12 1.29
N LEU A 84 -1.17 -11.37 1.91
CA LEU A 84 -0.82 -12.67 2.49
C LEU A 84 -1.81 -13.09 3.59
N SER A 85 -2.27 -12.17 4.43
CA SER A 85 -3.27 -12.47 5.47
C SER A 85 -4.66 -12.79 4.91
N ARG A 86 -4.95 -12.41 3.65
CA ARG A 86 -6.23 -12.69 2.98
C ARG A 86 -6.25 -14.05 2.28
N SER A 87 -5.09 -14.61 1.93
CA SER A 87 -5.01 -15.92 1.26
C SER A 87 -5.25 -17.11 2.20
N GLY A 88 -5.33 -16.89 3.52
CA GLY A 88 -5.75 -17.89 4.50
C GLY A 88 -5.62 -17.40 5.95
N ASP A 89 -6.19 -18.14 6.90
CA ASP A 89 -6.13 -17.87 8.35
C ASP A 89 -4.78 -18.31 8.96
N ALA A 90 -3.68 -17.99 8.29
CA ALA A 90 -2.35 -18.35 8.77
C ALA A 90 -2.03 -17.61 10.10
N PRO A 91 -1.47 -18.30 11.10
CA PRO A 91 -0.96 -17.66 12.31
C PRO A 91 0.01 -16.52 11.96
N LEU A 92 0.02 -15.45 12.77
CA LEU A 92 0.89 -14.29 12.56
C LEU A 92 2.39 -14.62 12.43
N ALA A 93 2.84 -15.71 13.06
CA ALA A 93 4.21 -16.20 12.92
C ALA A 93 4.51 -16.74 11.51
N HIS A 94 3.56 -17.43 10.87
CA HIS A 94 3.70 -17.88 9.49
C HIS A 94 3.64 -16.71 8.52
N LEU A 95 2.72 -15.76 8.74
CA LEU A 95 2.68 -14.52 7.96
C LEU A 95 3.99 -13.72 8.04
N ALA A 96 4.65 -13.72 9.20
CA ALA A 96 5.96 -13.10 9.37
C ALA A 96 7.03 -13.81 8.50
N LEU A 97 7.04 -15.14 8.47
CA LEU A 97 7.95 -15.92 7.64
C LEU A 97 7.69 -15.68 6.14
N ASP A 98 6.43 -15.77 5.71
CA ASP A 98 6.03 -15.56 4.31
C ASP A 98 6.32 -14.13 3.84
N GLY A 99 6.20 -13.15 4.73
CA GLY A 99 6.54 -11.74 4.50
C GLY A 99 8.04 -11.42 4.59
N GLY A 100 8.89 -12.42 4.83
CA GLY A 100 10.34 -12.27 4.93
C GLY A 100 10.81 -11.45 6.14
N PHE A 101 10.09 -11.53 7.26
CA PHE A 101 10.47 -10.93 8.53
C PHE A 101 11.29 -11.89 9.37
N ALA A 102 12.13 -11.35 10.26
CA ALA A 102 12.94 -12.19 11.15
C ALA A 102 12.07 -12.97 12.16
N ASP A 103 11.01 -12.33 12.66
CA ASP A 103 10.03 -12.90 13.57
C ASP A 103 8.72 -12.09 13.55
N GLN A 104 7.71 -12.56 14.30
CA GLN A 104 6.42 -11.88 14.43
C GLN A 104 6.54 -10.47 15.06
N SER A 105 7.49 -10.26 15.97
CA SER A 105 7.69 -8.96 16.62
C SER A 105 8.27 -7.92 15.65
N ASP A 106 9.17 -8.34 14.76
CA ASP A 106 9.73 -7.52 13.68
C ASP A 106 8.64 -7.11 12.68
N MET A 107 7.84 -8.08 12.23
CA MET A 107 6.64 -7.82 11.44
C MET A 107 5.70 -6.81 12.14
N GLY A 108 5.45 -7.03 13.45
CA GLY A 108 4.60 -6.14 14.24
C GLY A 108 5.10 -4.70 14.32
N ARG A 109 6.40 -4.50 14.51
CA ARG A 109 7.03 -3.17 14.49
C ARG A 109 6.92 -2.51 13.11
N MET A 110 7.06 -3.28 12.03
CA MET A 110 6.89 -2.77 10.66
C MET A 110 5.46 -2.27 10.43
N VAL A 111 4.45 -3.10 10.77
CA VAL A 111 3.03 -2.73 10.62
C VAL A 111 2.70 -1.51 11.46
N GLN A 112 3.11 -1.46 12.72
CA GLN A 112 2.89 -0.32 13.61
C GLN A 112 3.55 0.96 13.07
N LYS A 113 4.75 0.86 12.50
CA LYS A 113 5.44 2.01 11.90
C LYS A 113 4.76 2.50 10.62
N GLY A 114 4.21 1.58 9.83
CA GLY A 114 3.55 1.87 8.56
C GLY A 114 2.16 2.46 8.73
N THR A 115 1.37 1.86 9.62
CA THR A 115 -0.07 2.13 9.75
C THR A 115 -0.42 2.90 11.02
N GLY A 116 0.43 2.88 12.03
CA GLY A 116 0.07 3.31 13.38
C GLY A 116 -0.79 2.29 14.15
N LEU A 117 -1.02 1.10 13.58
CA LEU A 117 -1.87 0.05 14.12
C LEU A 117 -1.08 -1.23 14.41
N SER A 118 -1.58 -2.03 15.36
CA SER A 118 -1.04 -3.37 15.56
C SER A 118 -1.46 -4.31 14.41
N PRO A 119 -0.70 -5.39 14.14
CA PRO A 119 -1.07 -6.38 13.13
C PRO A 119 -2.47 -6.97 13.31
N SER A 120 -2.91 -7.16 14.56
CA SER A 120 -4.24 -7.69 14.87
C SER A 120 -5.36 -6.66 14.75
N ALA A 121 -5.07 -5.37 14.89
CA ALA A 121 -6.04 -4.29 14.71
C ALA A 121 -6.23 -3.92 13.24
N LEU A 122 -5.23 -4.19 12.40
CA LEU A 122 -5.22 -3.80 11.00
C LEU A 122 -6.41 -4.35 10.18
N PRO A 123 -6.81 -5.64 10.27
CA PRO A 123 -7.94 -6.13 9.48
C PRO A 123 -9.26 -5.40 9.80
N ARG A 124 -9.51 -5.14 11.08
CA ARG A 124 -10.68 -4.38 11.52
C ARG A 124 -10.63 -2.94 11.03
N ALA A 125 -9.48 -2.29 11.14
CA ALA A 125 -9.32 -0.92 10.65
C ALA A 125 -9.49 -0.85 9.12
N ILE A 126 -9.02 -1.82 8.35
CA ILE A 126 -9.24 -1.85 6.90
C ILE A 126 -10.74 -1.97 6.58
N ALA A 127 -11.48 -2.75 7.37
CA ALA A 127 -12.93 -2.91 7.21
C ALA A 127 -13.73 -1.66 7.65
N GLU A 128 -13.33 -1.01 8.75
CA GLU A 128 -14.16 -0.01 9.44
C GLU A 128 -13.63 1.44 9.35
N ASP A 129 -12.34 1.65 9.14
CA ASP A 129 -11.67 2.96 9.20
C ASP A 129 -11.26 3.49 7.82
N GLU A 130 -11.73 4.70 7.52
CA GLU A 130 -11.43 5.45 6.29
C GLU A 130 -9.95 5.72 6.09
N ALA A 131 -9.20 5.97 7.17
CA ALA A 131 -7.75 6.20 7.09
C ALA A 131 -6.99 4.97 6.54
N SER A 132 -7.62 3.79 6.61
CA SER A 132 -7.09 2.52 6.13
C SER A 132 -7.69 2.08 4.80
N TRP A 133 -8.60 2.87 4.20
CA TRP A 133 -9.30 2.52 2.96
C TRP A 133 -8.37 2.23 1.78
N ALA A 134 -7.20 2.88 1.72
CA ALA A 134 -6.22 2.60 0.67
C ALA A 134 -5.84 1.10 0.61
N TYR A 135 -5.78 0.41 1.74
CA TYR A 135 -5.50 -1.04 1.78
C TYR A 135 -6.71 -1.89 1.38
N ARG A 136 -7.94 -1.37 1.52
CA ARG A 136 -9.17 -2.01 1.06
C ARG A 136 -9.34 -1.85 -0.45
N LEU A 137 -9.23 -0.64 -0.96
CA LEU A 137 -9.30 -0.36 -2.40
C LEU A 137 -8.24 -1.16 -3.17
N LEU A 138 -7.07 -1.37 -2.56
CA LEU A 138 -6.05 -2.21 -3.14
C LEU A 138 -6.28 -3.69 -2.85
N GLY A 139 -6.77 -4.11 -1.68
CA GLY A 139 -6.90 -5.53 -1.32
C GLY A 139 -8.24 -6.22 -1.62
N GLU A 140 -9.32 -5.49 -1.91
CA GLU A 140 -10.65 -6.03 -2.30
C GLU A 140 -10.84 -6.06 -3.82
N TRP A 141 -10.08 -5.25 -4.55
CA TRP A 141 -10.07 -5.22 -6.01
C TRP A 141 -8.77 -5.83 -6.60
N LEU A 142 -7.94 -6.43 -5.74
CA LEU A 142 -6.87 -7.42 -6.03
C LEU A 142 -7.29 -8.79 -5.52
#